data_AF-A0A920ECS5-F1
#
_entry.id   AF-A0A920ECS5-F1
#
_cell.length_a   1.000
_cell.length_b   1.000
_cell.length_c   1.000
_cell.angle_alpha   90.00
_cell.angle_beta   90.00
_cell.angle_gamma   90.00
#
_symmetry.space_group_name_H-M   'P 1'
#
loop_
_entity.id
_entity.type
_entity.pdbx_description
1 polymer ?
#
loop_
_entity_poly.entity_id
_entity_poly.type
_entity_poly.pdbx_seq_one_letter_code
_entity_poly.pdbx_strand_id
1 'polypeptide(L)' 'MQDNIKILRERGVAIVEPEDGILAGGDVGKGRLAGVESILSSVERC' A
#
# COMPACT_ATOMS: atom_id res chain seq x y z
N MET A 1 2.17 -13.79 5.66
CA MET A 1 2.18 -12.36 5.29
C MET A 1 0.89 -11.66 5.69
N GLN A 2 -0.29 -12.25 5.45
CA GLN A 2 -1.58 -11.63 5.76
C GLN A 2 -1.76 -11.32 7.27
N ASP A 3 -1.13 -12.09 8.16
CA ASP A 3 -1.28 -11.92 9.61
C ASP A 3 -0.72 -10.58 10.12
N ASN A 4 0.39 -10.11 9.55
CA ASN A 4 0.97 -8.82 9.93
C ASN A 4 0.04 -7.67 9.52
N ILE A 5 -0.56 -7.75 8.34
CA ILE A 5 -1.52 -6.74 7.86
C ILE A 5 -2.74 -6.71 8.79
N LYS A 6 -3.23 -7.88 9.22
CA LYS A 6 -4.33 -7.98 10.19
C LYS A 6 -3.96 -7.31 11.52
N ILE A 7 -2.81 -7.63 12.10
CA ILE A 7 -2.33 -7.04 13.37
C ILE A 7 -2.20 -5.50 13.25
N LEU A 8 -1.67 -5.00 12.13
CA LEU A 8 -1.53 -3.56 11.91
C LEU A 8 -2.90 -2.86 11.82
N ARG A 9 -3.87 -3.45 11.11
CA ARG A 9 -5.23 -2.94 11.04
C ARG A 9 -5.92 -2.93 12.41
N GLU A 10 -5.76 -3.98 13.22
CA GLU A 10 -6.28 -4.05 14.59
C GLU A 10 -5.68 -2.97 15.51
N ARG A 11 -4.45 -2.52 15.22
CA ARG A 11 -3.77 -1.42 15.94
C ARG A 11 -4.15 -0.03 15.41
N GLY A 12 -5.07 0.07 14.45
CA GLY A 12 -5.49 1.34 13.86
C GLY A 12 -4.52 1.91 12.82
N VAL A 13 -3.60 1.11 12.28
CA VAL A 13 -2.69 1.54 11.22
C VAL A 13 -3.43 1.57 9.88
N ALA A 14 -3.38 2.72 9.20
CA ALA A 14 -3.88 2.85 7.83
C ALA A 14 -2.95 2.11 6.85
N ILE A 15 -3.52 1.20 6.06
CA ILE A 15 -2.79 0.45 5.03
C ILE A 15 -3.14 1.04 3.66
N VAL A 16 -2.14 1.61 2.99
CA VAL A 16 -2.26 2.08 1.60
C VAL A 16 -1.90 0.92 0.67
N GLU A 17 -2.85 0.52 -0.17
CA GLU A 17 -2.67 -0.62 -1.08
C GLU A 17 -1.68 -0.27 -2.21
N PRO A 18 -0.86 -1.24 -2.65
CA PRO A 18 0.05 -1.04 -3.77
C PRO A 18 -0.70 -0.94 -5.10
N GLU A 19 -0.05 -0.29 -6.06
CA GLU A 19 -0.55 -0.15 -7.43
C GLU A 19 -0.01 -1.25 -8.35
N ASP A 20 -0.69 -1.40 -9.49
CA ASP A 20 -0.17 -2.14 -10.63
C ASP A 20 0.86 -1.29 -11.40
N GLY A 21 1.96 -1.93 -11.82
CA GLY A 21 2.95 -1.26 -12.67
C GLY A 21 4.23 -2.06 -12.83
N ILE A 22 5.25 -1.42 -13.39
CA ILE A 22 6.59 -1.98 -13.50
C ILE A 22 7.17 -2.11 -12.10
N LEU A 23 7.52 -3.33 -11.73
CA LEU A 23 8.16 -3.67 -10.47
C LEU A 23 9.66 -3.49 -10.57
N ALA A 24 10.35 -3.44 -9.43
CA ALA A 24 11.80 -3.31 -9.38
C ALA A 24 12.54 -4.44 -10.14
N GLY A 25 11.90 -5.60 -10.33
CA GLY A 25 12.44 -6.73 -11.10
C GLY A 25 12.19 -6.66 -12.62
N GLY A 26 11.47 -5.64 -13.11
CA GLY A 26 11.12 -5.50 -14.53
C GLY A 26 9.80 -6.17 -14.93
N ASP A 27 9.22 -7.00 -14.06
CA ASP A 27 7.87 -7.55 -14.24
C ASP A 27 6.80 -6.45 -14.15
N VAL A 28 5.63 -6.72 -14.74
CA VAL A 28 4.44 -5.86 -14.63
C VAL A 28 3.39 -6.56 -13.78
N GLY A 29 2.95 -5.91 -12.70
CA GLY A 29 1.89 -6.45 -11.86
C GLY A 29 1.68 -5.66 -10.57
N LYS A 30 0.90 -6.23 -9.66
CA LYS A 30 0.55 -5.62 -8.39
C LYS A 30 1.70 -5.71 -7.39
N GLY A 31 2.09 -4.57 -6.83
CA GLY A 31 3.18 -4.50 -5.86
C GLY A 31 4.05 -3.25 -5.97
N ARG A 32 3.76 -2.36 -6.93
CA ARG A 32 4.41 -1.06 -7.00
C ARG A 32 3.95 -0.20 -5.82
N LEU A 33 4.86 0.61 -5.28
CA LEU A 33 4.49 1.60 -4.27
C LEU A 33 3.37 2.50 -4.83
N ALA A 34 2.39 2.80 -3.99
CA ALA A 34 1.31 3.72 -4.33
C ALA A 34 1.88 5.09 -4.76
N GLY A 35 1.19 5.74 -5.69
CA GLY A 35 1.55 7.10 -6.11
C GLY A 35 1.47 8.08 -4.94
N VAL A 36 2.27 9.14 -5.04
CA VAL A 36 2.37 10.18 -4.00
C VAL A 36 1.00 10.78 -3.65
N GLU A 37 0.17 11.04 -4.65
CA GLU A 37 -1.19 11.57 -4.47
C GLU A 37 -2.10 10.62 -3.67
N SER A 38 -2.00 9.30 -3.92
CA SER A 38 -2.76 8.27 -3.22
C SER A 38 -2.33 8.15 -1.76
N ILE A 39 -1.01 8.22 -1.52
CA ILE A 39 -0.44 8.24 -0.17
C ILE A 39 -0.91 9.49 0.59
N LEU A 40 -0.77 10.68 0.00
CA LEU A 40 -1.20 11.95 0.61
C LEU A 40 -2.69 11.93 0.95
N SER A 41 -3.53 11.53 -0.01
CA SER A 41 -4.98 11.41 0.20
C SER A 41 -5.33 10.45 1.33
N SER A 42 -4.52 9.42 1.57
CA SER A 42 -4.76 8.47 2.66
C SER A 42 -4.42 9.05 4.03
N VAL A 43 -3.44 9.95 4.10
CA VAL A 43 -3.08 10.67 5.34
C VAL A 43 -4.13 11.73 5.67
N GLU A 44 -4.64 12.46 4.67
CA GLU A 44 -5.65 13.51 4.87
C GLU A 44 -7.03 13.00 5.31
N ARG A 45 -7.31 11.71 5.12
CA ARG A 45 -8.58 11.05 5.48
C ARG A 45 -8.58 10.40 6.87
N CYS A 46 -7.45 10.38 7.56
CA CYS A 46 -7.32 9.88 8.93
C CYS A 46 -7.71 10.97 9.95
#